data_AF-A0A919TGE3-F1
#
_entry.id   AF-A0A919TGE3-F1
#
_cell.length_a   1.000
_cell.length_b   1.000
_cell.length_c   1.000
_cell.angle_alpha   90.00
_cell.angle_beta   90.00
_cell.angle_gamma   90.00
#
_symmetry.space_group_name_H-M   'P 1'
#
loop_
_entity.id
_entity.type
_entity.pdbx_description
1 polymer ?
#
loop_
_entity_poly.entity_id
_entity_poly.type
_entity_poly.pdbx_seq_one_letter_code
_entity_poly.pdbx_strand_id
1 'polypeptide(L)'
;MPEMYGSVRQMPCPDCGNPVMPDRDQLCQNCGYPLMFLRKGGGTDDAQAQAIPRSPNERVDETGIRAVPQQVPRTATRQFPAGDYGAPPRGQAPCRNCGYPNEPVRIRCERCGIELQAARPQATRLAPPMIAHQQPGKRSWTWLLILLIILAALSLLALAAALAWLYLG
;
A
#
# COMPACT_ATOMS: atom_id res chain seq x y z
N MET A 1 25.14 29.84 -20.71
CA MET A 1 25.81 29.02 -19.67
C MET A 1 24.93 27.81 -19.48
N PRO A 2 25.35 26.59 -19.86
CA PRO A 2 24.49 25.41 -19.75
C PRO A 2 24.41 24.96 -18.29
N GLU A 3 23.19 24.87 -17.77
CA GLU A 3 22.89 24.30 -16.46
C GLU A 3 23.36 22.84 -16.43
N MET A 4 24.39 22.57 -15.63
CA MET A 4 24.78 21.20 -15.31
C MET A 4 23.73 20.63 -14.36
N TYR A 5 22.71 19.98 -14.93
CA TYR A 5 21.79 19.14 -14.18
C TYR A 5 22.60 18.13 -13.36
N GLY A 6 22.47 18.24 -12.03
CA GLY A 6 23.20 17.45 -11.07
C GLY A 6 23.17 15.96 -11.43
N SER A 7 24.36 15.37 -11.50
CA SER A 7 24.53 13.93 -11.67
C SER A 7 23.68 13.19 -10.63
N VAL A 8 22.60 12.54 -11.05
CA VAL A 8 21.77 11.75 -10.16
C VAL A 8 22.62 10.60 -9.64
N ARG A 9 23.05 10.69 -8.37
CA ARG A 9 23.89 9.68 -7.75
C ARG A 9 23.02 8.46 -7.47
N GLN A 10 23.11 7.46 -8.36
CA GLN A 10 22.62 6.13 -8.07
C GLN A 10 23.46 5.53 -6.95
N MET A 11 22.81 4.91 -5.98
CA MET A 11 23.49 4.21 -4.91
C MET A 11 22.75 2.91 -4.58
N PRO A 12 23.43 1.89 -4.04
CA PRO A 12 22.80 0.61 -3.77
C PRO A 12 21.85 0.69 -2.59
N CYS A 13 20.69 0.05 -2.70
CA CYS A 13 19.75 -0.10 -1.61
C CYS A 13 20.40 -0.94 -0.48
N PRO A 14 20.33 -0.49 0.80
CA PRO A 14 20.98 -1.20 1.91
C PRO A 14 20.40 -2.59 2.17
N ASP A 15 19.13 -2.81 1.83
CA ASP A 15 18.44 -4.07 2.10
C ASP A 15 18.62 -5.11 0.99
N CYS A 16 18.65 -4.68 -0.28
CA CYS A 16 18.64 -5.61 -1.41
C CYS A 16 19.75 -5.38 -2.44
N GLY A 17 20.62 -4.39 -2.24
CA GLY A 17 21.71 -4.06 -3.15
C GLY A 17 21.30 -3.46 -4.50
N ASN A 18 20.00 -3.39 -4.80
CA ASN A 18 19.50 -2.88 -6.07
C ASN A 18 19.84 -1.39 -6.23
N PRO A 19 20.27 -0.90 -7.41
CA PRO A 19 20.52 0.52 -7.61
C PRO A 19 19.22 1.31 -7.44
N VAL A 20 19.29 2.37 -6.65
CA VAL A 20 18.15 3.24 -6.35
C VAL A 20 18.53 4.71 -6.52
N MET A 21 17.53 5.51 -6.86
CA MET A 21 17.63 6.97 -7.00
C MET A 21 16.85 7.63 -5.85
N PRO A 22 17.48 7.93 -4.71
CA PRO A 22 16.78 8.46 -3.52
C PRO A 22 16.12 9.83 -3.77
N ASP A 23 16.64 10.60 -4.73
CA ASP A 23 16.13 11.92 -5.08
C ASP A 23 14.82 11.85 -5.87
N ARG A 24 14.62 10.77 -6.65
CA ARG A 24 13.43 10.58 -7.49
C ARG A 24 12.38 9.71 -6.84
N ASP A 25 12.81 8.59 -6.25
CA ASP A 25 11.91 7.56 -5.77
C ASP A 25 11.84 7.58 -4.23
N GLN A 26 10.63 7.46 -3.66
CA GLN A 26 10.44 7.44 -2.21
C GLN A 26 10.72 6.06 -1.59
N LEU A 27 10.53 4.99 -2.37
CA LEU A 27 10.73 3.60 -1.94
C LEU A 27 11.51 2.82 -2.99
N CYS A 28 12.29 1.83 -2.56
CA CYS A 28 12.91 0.85 -3.44
C CYS A 28 11.83 -0.03 -4.06
N GLN A 29 11.81 -0.13 -5.40
CA GLN A 29 10.83 -0.95 -6.12
C GLN A 29 10.97 -2.45 -5.85
N ASN A 30 12.16 -2.91 -5.42
CA ASN A 30 12.42 -4.33 -5.22
C ASN A 30 12.05 -4.81 -3.80
N CYS A 31 12.38 -4.04 -2.76
CA CYS A 31 12.19 -4.46 -1.36
C CYS A 31 11.30 -3.54 -0.53
N GLY A 32 10.85 -2.41 -1.08
CA GLY A 32 10.03 -1.43 -0.35
C GLY A 32 10.81 -0.56 0.65
N TYR A 33 12.14 -0.60 0.65
CA TYR A 33 12.95 0.21 1.57
C TYR A 33 12.72 1.71 1.34
N PRO A 34 12.43 2.51 2.38
CA PRO A 34 12.19 3.95 2.26
C PRO A 34 13.49 4.71 1.97
N LEU A 35 13.58 5.32 0.80
CA LEU A 35 14.79 6.01 0.31
C LEU A 35 14.93 7.45 0.80
N MET A 36 13.94 7.96 1.55
CA MET A 36 13.97 9.33 2.09
C MET A 36 15.13 9.56 3.07
N PHE A 37 15.51 8.53 3.84
CA PHE A 37 16.61 8.60 4.82
C PHE A 37 18.00 8.66 4.17
N LEU A 38 18.03 8.36 2.87
CA LEU A 38 19.21 8.16 2.07
C LEU A 38 19.52 9.41 1.21
N ARG A 39 18.65 10.43 1.26
CA ARG A 39 18.88 11.74 0.65
C ARG A 39 20.00 12.45 1.41
N LYS A 40 21.09 12.77 0.71
CA LYS A 40 22.15 13.61 1.26
C LYS A 40 21.58 15.03 1.33
N GLY A 41 21.17 15.47 2.53
CA GLY A 41 20.58 16.78 2.81
C GLY A 41 21.44 17.93 2.27
N GLY A 42 21.16 18.31 1.03
CA GLY A 42 22.00 19.15 0.20
C GLY A 42 21.14 20.09 -0.64
N GLY A 43 20.30 20.86 0.04
CA GLY A 43 19.63 22.03 -0.50
C GLY A 43 19.51 23.03 0.64
N THR A 44 20.03 24.25 0.43
CA THR A 44 20.05 25.37 1.39
C THR A 44 18.67 25.84 1.87
N ASP A 45 17.59 25.19 1.44
CA ASP A 45 16.22 25.56 1.73
C ASP A 45 15.60 24.74 2.88
N ASP A 46 16.23 23.62 3.27
CA ASP A 46 15.76 22.78 4.40
C ASP A 46 16.31 23.24 5.77
N ALA A 47 17.10 24.33 5.80
CA ALA A 47 17.58 24.94 7.04
C ALA A 47 16.48 25.70 7.82
N GLN A 48 15.23 25.70 7.33
CA GLN A 48 14.07 26.25 8.01
C GLN A 48 13.05 25.19 8.43
N ALA A 49 13.50 23.99 8.82
CA ALA A 49 12.71 23.19 9.75
C ALA A 49 12.69 23.90 11.12
N GLN A 50 11.97 25.03 11.21
CA GLN A 50 11.59 25.63 12.47
C GLN A 50 10.86 24.55 13.27
N ALA A 51 11.48 24.15 14.39
CA ALA A 51 10.84 23.27 15.34
C ALA A 51 9.54 23.94 15.81
N ILE A 52 8.40 23.42 15.33
CA ILE A 52 7.07 23.87 15.71
C ILE A 52 6.95 23.70 17.25
N PRO A 53 6.68 24.78 18.02
CA PRO A 53 6.56 24.70 19.47
C PRO A 53 5.47 23.71 19.87
N ARG A 54 5.81 22.75 20.73
CA ARG A 54 4.87 21.80 21.32
C ARG A 54 4.15 22.42 22.52
N SER A 55 3.29 23.40 22.27
CA SER A 55 2.05 23.74 23.00
C SER A 55 1.75 25.26 22.97
N PRO A 56 0.49 25.72 22.84
CA PRO A 56 0.19 27.09 22.43
C PRO A 56 -0.06 28.11 23.55
N ASN A 57 0.32 27.86 24.82
CA ASN A 57 -0.09 28.73 25.94
C ASN A 57 1.07 29.22 26.81
N GLU A 58 1.96 30.02 26.22
CA GLU A 58 2.79 30.98 26.96
C GLU A 58 2.23 32.38 26.61
N ARG A 59 1.52 33.03 27.55
CA ARG A 59 0.69 34.22 27.30
C ARG A 59 1.38 35.51 27.77
N VAL A 60 1.16 36.60 27.03
CA VAL A 60 1.05 37.94 27.62
C VAL A 60 -0.19 38.62 26.99
N ASP A 61 -1.22 38.80 27.81
CA ASP A 61 -2.54 39.36 27.46
C ASP A 61 -2.55 40.90 27.61
N GLU A 62 -2.90 41.67 26.56
CA GLU A 62 -3.09 43.14 26.66
C GLU A 62 -4.43 43.69 26.12
N THR A 63 -5.36 42.87 25.64
CA THR A 63 -6.67 43.36 25.15
C THR A 63 -7.83 42.63 25.83
N GLY A 64 -8.43 43.27 26.84
CA GLY A 64 -9.45 42.70 27.73
C GLY A 64 -10.78 42.33 27.07
N ILE A 65 -10.84 41.19 26.38
CA ILE A 65 -12.08 40.60 25.87
C ILE A 65 -12.26 39.20 26.49
N ARG A 66 -13.30 39.07 27.34
CA ARG A 66 -13.72 37.82 27.98
C ARG A 66 -14.29 36.85 26.93
N ALA A 67 -13.68 35.68 26.76
CA ALA A 67 -14.29 34.56 26.04
C ALA A 67 -15.04 33.63 27.03
N VAL A 68 -16.34 33.44 26.79
CA VAL A 68 -17.18 32.45 27.48
C VAL A 68 -16.90 31.07 26.88
N PRO A 69 -16.64 30.01 27.65
CA PRO A 69 -16.36 28.69 27.10
C PRO A 69 -17.65 28.03 26.57
N GLN A 70 -17.68 27.75 25.27
CA GLN A 70 -18.78 27.05 24.62
C GLN A 70 -18.52 25.53 24.65
N GLN A 71 -19.35 24.81 25.41
CA GLN A 71 -19.33 23.36 25.51
C GLN A 71 -19.95 22.75 24.23
N VAL A 72 -19.15 22.03 23.45
CA VAL A 72 -19.64 21.24 22.31
C VAL A 72 -19.89 19.80 22.78
N PRO A 73 -21.03 19.16 22.46
CA PRO A 73 -21.28 17.77 22.81
C PRO A 73 -20.33 16.84 22.03
N ARG A 74 -19.40 16.20 22.75
CA ARG A 74 -18.58 15.09 22.23
C ARG A 74 -19.45 13.84 22.12
N THR A 75 -20.09 13.62 20.98
CA THR A 75 -20.69 12.33 20.64
C THR A 75 -19.98 11.71 19.44
N ALA A 76 -19.58 10.44 19.63
CA ALA A 76 -19.04 9.50 18.65
C ALA A 76 -17.52 9.50 18.35
N THR A 77 -16.66 9.65 19.35
CA THR A 77 -15.48 8.77 19.40
C THR A 77 -15.96 7.40 19.87
N ARG A 78 -15.87 6.35 19.03
CA ARG A 78 -16.02 4.96 19.49
C ARG A 78 -14.98 4.75 20.60
N GLN A 79 -15.44 4.79 21.84
CA GLN A 79 -14.66 4.37 22.98
C GLN A 79 -14.51 2.86 22.87
N PHE A 80 -13.33 2.41 22.44
CA PHE A 80 -12.96 1.02 22.60
C PHE A 80 -12.84 0.77 24.12
N PRO A 81 -13.64 -0.13 24.70
CA PRO A 81 -13.50 -0.47 26.10
C PRO A 81 -12.08 -1.00 26.32
N ALA A 82 -11.36 -0.44 27.29
CA ALA A 82 -9.99 -0.83 27.61
C ALA A 82 -9.84 -2.31 28.04
N GLY A 83 -10.96 -3.04 28.18
CA GLY A 83 -11.01 -4.43 28.60
C GLY A 83 -10.62 -5.47 27.53
N ASP A 84 -10.57 -5.11 26.25
CA ASP A 84 -10.24 -6.05 25.16
C ASP A 84 -8.77 -6.01 24.71
N TYR A 85 -7.97 -5.08 25.24
CA TYR A 85 -6.51 -5.12 25.07
C TYR A 85 -5.91 -6.13 26.05
N GLY A 86 -6.01 -7.41 25.72
CA GLY A 86 -5.27 -8.47 26.40
C GLY A 86 -5.59 -8.56 27.89
N ALA A 87 -6.64 -9.31 28.24
CA ALA A 87 -6.77 -9.83 29.58
C ALA A 87 -5.40 -10.39 30.03
N PRO A 88 -4.83 -9.97 31.18
CA PRO A 88 -3.55 -10.47 31.62
C PRO A 88 -3.68 -12.00 31.72
N PRO A 89 -2.86 -12.78 31.00
CA PRO A 89 -2.96 -14.21 31.13
C PRO A 89 -2.57 -14.55 32.56
N ARG A 90 -3.47 -15.18 33.29
CA ARG A 90 -3.20 -15.57 34.68
C ARG A 90 -2.23 -16.74 34.64
N GLY A 91 -0.98 -16.50 35.03
CA GLY A 91 0.01 -17.54 35.29
C GLY A 91 1.35 -17.28 34.61
N GLN A 92 2.43 -17.63 35.30
CA GLN A 92 3.78 -17.55 34.77
C GLN A 92 4.05 -18.73 33.82
N ALA A 93 4.64 -18.48 32.67
CA ALA A 93 5.08 -19.53 31.74
C ALA A 93 6.58 -19.82 31.94
N PRO A 94 6.98 -21.04 32.29
CA PRO A 94 8.38 -21.37 32.49
C PRO A 94 9.13 -21.43 31.15
N CYS A 95 10.34 -20.88 31.11
CA CYS A 95 11.22 -21.00 29.96
C CYS A 95 11.67 -22.46 29.77
N ARG A 96 11.54 -23.00 28.56
CA ARG A 96 11.98 -24.37 28.23
C ARG A 96 13.49 -24.60 28.36
N ASN A 97 14.29 -23.55 28.25
CA ASN A 97 15.75 -23.64 28.30
C ASN A 97 16.30 -23.54 29.73
N CYS A 98 15.82 -22.58 30.52
CA CYS A 98 16.40 -22.28 31.85
C CYS A 98 15.41 -22.39 33.02
N GLY A 99 14.15 -22.76 32.77
CA GLY A 99 13.10 -22.90 33.78
C GLY A 99 12.61 -21.60 34.41
N TYR A 100 13.18 -20.45 34.06
CA TYR A 100 12.80 -19.16 34.65
C TYR A 100 11.32 -18.84 34.36
N PRO A 101 10.51 -18.45 35.36
CA PRO A 101 9.13 -18.05 35.14
C PRO A 101 9.07 -16.69 34.44
N ASN A 102 8.40 -16.62 33.30
CA ASN A 102 8.20 -15.36 32.57
C ASN A 102 6.72 -15.01 32.55
N GLU A 103 6.44 -13.71 32.41
CA GLU A 103 5.09 -13.25 32.10
C GLU A 103 4.62 -13.87 30.77
N PRO A 104 3.39 -14.39 30.69
CA PRO A 104 2.89 -15.15 29.54
C PRO A 104 2.73 -14.32 28.26
N VAL A 105 2.88 -13.00 28.32
CA VAL A 105 2.90 -12.11 27.14
C VAL A 105 4.33 -11.94 26.57
N ARG A 106 5.36 -12.40 27.29
CA ARG A 106 6.76 -12.22 26.89
C ARG A 106 7.09 -13.07 25.66
N ILE A 107 7.69 -12.41 24.67
CA ILE A 107 8.22 -13.06 23.45
C ILE A 107 9.56 -13.74 23.74
N ARG A 108 10.35 -13.20 24.68
CA ARG A 108 11.69 -13.70 25.04
C ARG A 108 11.83 -13.91 26.53
N CYS A 109 12.65 -14.88 26.92
CA CYS A 109 12.98 -15.13 28.32
C CYS A 109 13.82 -13.99 28.88
N GLU A 110 13.43 -13.46 30.04
CA GLU A 110 14.14 -12.38 30.73
C GLU A 110 15.56 -12.76 31.14
N ARG A 111 15.80 -14.05 31.38
CA ARG A 111 17.08 -14.55 31.91
C ARG A 111 18.04 -14.99 30.81
N CYS A 112 17.58 -15.81 29.86
CA CYS A 112 18.45 -16.41 28.84
C CYS A 112 18.21 -15.88 27.42
N GLY A 113 17.24 -14.99 27.22
CA GLY A 113 16.97 -14.36 25.93
C GLY A 113 16.33 -15.26 24.87
N ILE A 114 16.11 -16.55 25.16
CA ILE A 114 15.51 -17.48 24.20
C ILE A 114 14.05 -17.12 23.91
N GLU A 115 13.61 -17.34 22.68
CA GLU A 115 12.24 -17.04 22.26
C GLU A 115 11.25 -18.02 22.92
N LEU A 116 10.27 -17.46 23.63
CA LEU A 116 9.18 -18.18 24.29
C LEU A 116 7.98 -18.34 23.35
N GLN A 117 7.73 -17.33 22.52
CA GLN A 117 6.61 -17.26 21.58
C GLN A 117 7.08 -16.61 20.27
N ALA A 118 6.39 -16.94 19.16
CA ALA A 118 6.71 -16.37 17.87
C ALA A 118 6.50 -14.84 17.90
N ALA A 119 7.57 -14.08 17.62
CA ALA A 119 7.55 -12.61 17.69
C ALA A 119 6.68 -11.94 16.63
N ARG A 120 6.29 -12.69 15.58
CA ARG A 120 5.46 -12.17 14.49
C ARG A 120 4.15 -12.94 14.41
N PRO A 121 2.99 -12.26 14.38
CA PRO A 121 1.78 -12.89 13.85
C PRO A 121 2.11 -13.37 12.43
N GLN A 122 1.75 -14.60 12.13
CA GLN A 122 1.94 -15.13 10.78
C GLN A 122 1.29 -14.18 9.79
N ALA A 123 2.01 -13.83 8.72
CA ALA A 123 1.47 -12.92 7.71
C ALA A 123 0.19 -13.54 7.15
N THR A 124 -0.96 -12.96 7.53
CA THR A 124 -2.24 -13.33 6.98
C THR A 124 -2.14 -13.11 5.47
N ARG A 125 -2.13 -14.20 4.71
CA ARG A 125 -2.21 -14.09 3.26
C ARG A 125 -3.60 -13.53 2.96
N LEU A 126 -3.64 -12.22 2.68
CA LEU A 126 -4.83 -11.63 2.08
C LEU A 126 -5.07 -12.40 0.78
N ALA A 127 -6.31 -12.85 0.58
CA ALA A 127 -6.72 -13.41 -0.68
C ALA A 127 -6.31 -12.40 -1.78
N PRO A 128 -5.77 -12.87 -2.92
CA PRO A 128 -5.44 -11.98 -4.02
C PRO A 128 -6.67 -11.14 -4.34
N PRO A 129 -6.52 -9.83 -4.65
CA PRO A 129 -7.65 -9.04 -5.09
C PRO A 129 -8.28 -9.79 -6.26
N MET A 130 -9.58 -10.08 -6.16
CA MET A 130 -10.32 -10.61 -7.29
C MET A 130 -10.34 -9.51 -8.34
N ILE A 131 -9.31 -9.49 -9.19
CA ILE A 131 -9.37 -8.81 -10.46
C ILE A 131 -10.47 -9.56 -11.19
N ALA A 132 -11.65 -8.94 -11.26
CA ALA A 132 -12.69 -9.34 -12.16
C ALA A 132 -12.09 -9.24 -13.56
N HIS A 133 -11.47 -10.33 -14.03
CA HIS A 133 -11.16 -10.51 -15.42
C HIS A 133 -12.51 -10.46 -16.13
N GLN A 134 -12.86 -9.28 -16.64
CA GLN A 134 -13.86 -9.14 -17.68
C GLN A 134 -13.38 -10.04 -18.81
N GLN A 135 -13.90 -11.26 -18.84
CA GLN A 135 -13.69 -12.14 -19.96
C GLN A 135 -14.28 -11.42 -21.18
N PRO A 136 -13.49 -11.15 -22.24
CA PRO A 136 -14.05 -10.60 -23.46
C PRO A 136 -15.13 -11.57 -23.92
N GLY A 137 -16.36 -11.07 -24.03
CA GLY A 137 -17.55 -11.89 -24.17
C GLY A 137 -17.46 -12.80 -25.38
N LYS A 138 -17.19 -14.09 -25.16
CA LYS A 138 -17.16 -15.14 -26.19
C LYS A 138 -18.48 -15.24 -27.00
N ARG A 139 -19.56 -14.63 -26.49
CA ARG A 139 -20.87 -14.56 -27.12
C ARG A 139 -20.91 -13.63 -28.35
N SER A 140 -20.09 -12.58 -28.43
CA SER A 140 -20.11 -11.70 -29.62
C SER A 140 -19.35 -12.29 -30.80
N TRP A 141 -18.33 -13.10 -30.55
CA TRP A 141 -17.48 -13.65 -31.61
C TRP A 141 -18.17 -14.74 -32.43
N THR A 142 -18.97 -15.60 -31.78
CA THR A 142 -19.76 -16.63 -32.49
C THR A 142 -20.82 -16.01 -33.39
N TRP A 143 -21.50 -14.94 -32.94
CA TRP A 143 -22.46 -14.20 -33.77
C TRP A 143 -21.79 -13.50 -34.95
N LEU A 144 -20.60 -12.94 -34.77
CA LEU A 144 -19.82 -12.32 -35.85
C LEU A 144 -19.41 -13.38 -36.89
N LEU A 145 -18.95 -14.56 -36.46
CA LEU A 145 -18.64 -15.68 -37.36
C LEU A 145 -19.88 -16.15 -38.14
N ILE A 146 -21.03 -16.31 -37.48
CA ILE A 146 -22.28 -16.70 -38.15
C ILE A 146 -22.66 -15.67 -39.22
N LEU A 147 -22.58 -14.37 -38.89
CA LEU A 147 -22.90 -13.30 -39.82
C LEU A 147 -21.96 -13.29 -41.04
N LEU A 148 -20.66 -13.53 -40.84
CA LEU A 148 -19.69 -13.66 -41.93
C LEU A 148 -19.99 -14.85 -42.85
N ILE A 149 -20.36 -16.00 -42.30
CA ILE A 149 -20.72 -17.19 -43.08
C ILE A 149 -21.97 -16.92 -43.94
N ILE A 150 -22.99 -16.27 -43.38
CA ILE A 150 -24.21 -15.92 -44.12
C ILE A 150 -23.91 -14.96 -45.27
N LEU A 151 -23.08 -13.92 -45.04
CA LEU A 151 -22.68 -12.99 -46.09
C LEU A 151 -21.91 -13.68 -47.22
N ALA A 152 -21.00 -14.60 -46.89
CA ALA A 152 -20.25 -15.36 -47.89
C ALA A 152 -21.15 -16.29 -48.73
N ALA A 153 -22.14 -16.94 -48.10
CA ALA A 153 -23.10 -17.77 -48.84
C ALA A 153 -23.95 -16.93 -49.81
N LEU A 154 -24.43 -15.76 -49.37
CA LEU A 154 -25.24 -14.88 -50.21
C LEU A 154 -24.44 -14.31 -51.39
N SER A 155 -23.16 -13.97 -51.19
CA SER A 155 -22.33 -13.47 -52.30
C SER A 155 -22.06 -14.56 -53.34
N LEU A 156 -21.83 -15.80 -52.92
CA LEU A 156 -21.68 -16.95 -53.84
C LEU A 156 -22.96 -17.23 -54.62
N LEU A 157 -24.12 -17.19 -53.97
CA LEU A 157 -25.42 -17.36 -54.64
C LEU A 157 -25.69 -16.25 -55.67
N ALA A 158 -25.41 -15.00 -55.32
CA ALA A 158 -25.55 -13.87 -56.24
C ALA A 158 -24.63 -14.02 -57.46
N LEU A 159 -23.38 -14.44 -57.24
CA LEU A 159 -22.42 -14.67 -58.32
C LEU A 159 -22.86 -15.84 -59.22
N ALA A 160 -23.33 -16.94 -58.64
CA ALA A 160 -23.85 -18.08 -59.39
C ALA A 160 -25.09 -17.69 -60.23
N ALA A 161 -26.00 -16.91 -59.67
CA ALA A 161 -27.17 -16.40 -60.39
C ALA A 161 -26.77 -15.46 -61.54
N ALA A 162 -25.79 -14.57 -61.33
CA ALA A 162 -25.27 -13.69 -62.37
C ALA A 162 -24.61 -14.47 -63.51
N LEU A 163 -23.79 -15.48 -63.18
CA LEU A 163 -23.20 -16.36 -64.19
C LEU A 163 -24.29 -17.15 -64.94
N ALA A 164 -25.25 -17.74 -64.24
CA ALA A 164 -26.36 -18.45 -64.88
C ALA A 164 -27.15 -17.54 -65.83
N TRP A 165 -27.41 -16.29 -65.43
CA TRP A 165 -28.07 -15.32 -66.30
C TRP A 165 -27.25 -14.98 -67.54
N LEU A 166 -25.93 -14.83 -67.42
CA LEU A 166 -25.03 -14.59 -68.56
C LEU A 166 -24.88 -15.79 -69.51
N TYR A 167 -25.02 -17.02 -69.00
CA TYR A 167 -24.84 -18.23 -69.80
C TYR A 167 -26.15 -18.79 -70.38
N LEU A 168 -27.31 -18.51 -69.76
CA LEU A 168 -28.62 -18.99 -70.22
C LEU A 168 -29.51 -17.90 -70.84
N GLY A 169 -29.17 -16.62 -70.68
CA GLY A 169 -29.84 -15.48 -71.32
C GLY A 169 -29.13 -15.05 -72.59
#